data_AF-F4QC29-F1
#
_entry.id   AF-F4QC29-F1
#
_cell.length_a   1.000
_cell.length_b   1.000
_cell.length_c   1.000
_cell.angle_alpha   90.00
_cell.angle_beta   90.00
_cell.angle_gamma   90.00
#
_symmetry.space_group_name_H-M   'P 1'
#
loop_
_entity.id
_entity.type
_entity.pdbx_description
1 polymer ?
#
loop_
_entity_poly.entity_id
_entity_poly.type
_entity_poly.pdbx_seq_one_letter_code
_entity_poly.pdbx_strand_id
1 'polypeptide(L)'
;MITVVLTIVTLLCKHYYIPLSTKSNAQQQQQTLPDDELQSAIFLIQQYGLPIPQNLSLCDQQPKYFGEARFTCSNNTFDGKYHIVEIYTSAFYSFTYGGSPSSTMTSLTMPALKSIKLSSKDISNRTINILEMLKSVKSLDTIDLSHSPFGLNDTSISYLPSDFNNFPHLTTFRLALRTPLKVPHNFLNNSAKLLEINFEFPVSSITIDDSLYFPSLNEYTFQSNCTYGSHHINLTSKSFPELESFTVSIIPETKSNTTVYYHLDTTNIPTTLLCKDPSYSIHAQAQCHFRIGYPSNIGILAITGRQSTLLPSPSSSNISLYSNLESLEMTEMGLTEFSFNQIPPLLSKLNSFYNNCSKHINTTITPNTTDPTWTIINYQLNTTSSSSSPSFNNNTYQPAKVHSTISFSTLARTVEFGGKQLLINANSIKLEVNISKWEYSSNLSTLRVVFKTLINNNQSIQYDCIDKDISTFSYDSLSSLQYLTVVKDGIQFNGRFIDVALSDGRPTYSPTQLISSTPINDEQSIVKIGIVFPQCQECILDPDFSALIVDTTNNCESEDSDSKWKMITGIVVGVVGAVVLSIFTIYGIKRFKRHMILNHKSIAMSKISANKTTNKQINKQINK
;
A
#
# COMPACT_ATOMS: atom_id res chain seq x y z
N MET A 1 59.53 41.66 -31.66
CA MET A 1 58.19 41.02 -31.54
C MET A 1 58.40 39.53 -31.78
N ILE A 2 58.43 38.65 -30.78
CA ILE A 2 57.71 38.63 -29.50
C ILE A 2 58.69 38.79 -28.32
N THR A 3 58.48 39.82 -27.50
CA THR A 3 59.38 40.20 -26.39
C THR A 3 58.56 40.83 -25.26
N VAL A 4 57.57 40.10 -24.73
CA VAL A 4 56.60 40.65 -23.75
C VAL A 4 56.22 39.67 -22.61
N VAL A 5 56.24 38.35 -22.82
CA VAL A 5 55.56 37.41 -21.88
C VAL A 5 56.46 36.85 -20.76
N LEU A 6 57.78 37.00 -20.81
CA LEU A 6 58.69 36.46 -19.80
C LEU A 6 58.88 37.34 -18.55
N THR A 7 58.16 38.46 -18.44
CA THR A 7 58.42 39.53 -17.45
C THR A 7 57.45 39.55 -16.26
N ILE A 8 56.54 38.57 -16.13
CA ILE A 8 55.52 38.53 -15.06
C ILE A 8 55.84 37.50 -13.96
N VAL A 9 56.64 36.47 -14.24
CA VAL A 9 56.90 35.38 -13.26
C VAL A 9 58.03 35.72 -12.27
N THR A 10 58.91 36.68 -12.58
CA THR A 10 60.06 37.03 -11.73
C THR A 10 59.80 38.14 -10.69
N LEU A 11 58.61 38.75 -10.65
CA LEU A 11 58.34 39.90 -9.77
C LEU A 11 57.57 39.59 -8.48
N LEU A 12 57.06 38.36 -8.29
CA LEU A 12 56.29 37.97 -7.09
C LEU A 12 57.07 37.11 -6.07
N CYS A 13 58.33 36.75 -6.34
CA CYS A 13 59.20 36.05 -5.38
C CYS A 13 60.10 36.97 -4.54
N LYS A 14 59.87 38.29 -4.56
CA LYS A 14 60.60 39.27 -3.74
C LYS A 14 59.65 40.28 -3.10
N HIS A 15 58.99 39.88 -2.02
CA HIS A 15 58.73 40.68 -0.79
C HIS A 15 57.68 39.96 0.08
N TYR A 16 58.09 38.93 0.82
CA TYR A 16 57.54 38.63 2.15
C TYR A 16 58.61 37.88 2.95
N TYR A 17 59.63 38.64 3.37
CA TYR A 17 60.49 38.24 4.49
C TYR A 17 59.65 38.37 5.77
N ILE A 18 58.77 37.39 6.00
CA ILE A 18 58.18 37.20 7.33
C ILE A 18 59.34 36.77 8.23
N PRO A 19 59.63 37.48 9.34
CA PRO A 19 60.69 37.05 10.24
C PRO A 19 60.36 35.64 10.72
N LEU A 20 61.35 34.74 10.74
CA LEU A 20 61.24 33.55 11.55
C LEU A 20 61.08 34.03 13.00
N SER A 21 59.82 34.10 13.45
CA SER A 21 59.51 34.00 14.86
C SER A 21 60.19 32.72 15.31
N THR A 22 61.22 32.88 16.15
CA THR A 22 61.78 31.78 16.93
C THR A 22 60.59 31.16 17.66
N LYS A 23 60.07 30.04 17.14
CA LYS A 23 59.20 29.18 17.94
C LYS A 23 60.04 28.88 19.16
N SER A 24 59.58 29.40 20.30
CA SER A 24 60.08 28.97 21.59
C SER A 24 60.13 27.45 21.58
N ASN A 25 61.16 26.88 22.20
CA ASN A 25 61.10 25.51 22.68
C ASN A 25 60.05 25.44 23.79
N ALA A 26 58.78 25.62 23.43
CA ALA A 26 57.67 25.04 24.12
C ALA A 26 57.97 23.55 24.02
N GLN A 27 58.42 22.99 25.14
CA GLN A 27 58.62 21.56 25.30
C GLN A 27 57.33 20.92 24.76
N GLN A 28 57.44 20.13 23.69
CA GLN A 28 56.37 19.22 23.34
C GLN A 28 56.29 18.25 24.50
N GLN A 29 55.47 18.58 25.50
CA GLN A 29 55.06 17.65 26.53
C GLN A 29 54.46 16.48 25.77
N GLN A 30 55.20 15.38 25.76
CA GLN A 30 54.86 14.18 25.03
C GLN A 30 53.45 13.80 25.48
N GLN A 31 52.49 13.83 24.57
CA GLN A 31 51.09 13.60 24.90
C GLN A 31 50.93 12.11 25.20
N THR A 32 51.01 11.76 26.48
CA THR A 32 50.90 10.38 26.97
C THR A 32 49.44 10.06 27.27
N LEU A 33 48.94 8.96 26.70
CA LEU A 33 47.73 8.32 27.21
C LEU A 33 47.95 7.91 28.69
N PRO A 34 46.91 7.95 29.54
CA PRO A 34 46.89 7.26 30.82
C PRO A 34 47.26 5.77 30.68
N ASP A 35 47.99 5.23 31.65
CA ASP A 35 48.50 3.84 31.59
C ASP A 35 47.37 2.80 31.51
N ASP A 36 46.26 3.02 32.21
CA ASP A 36 45.07 2.16 32.24
C ASP A 36 44.28 2.20 30.92
N GLU A 37 44.20 3.35 30.27
CA GLU A 37 43.66 3.49 28.92
C GLU A 37 44.56 2.82 27.87
N LEU A 38 45.89 2.98 27.98
CA LEU A 38 46.85 2.28 27.15
C LEU A 38 46.75 0.75 27.33
N GLN A 39 46.64 0.25 28.56
CA GLN A 39 46.41 -1.19 28.79
C GLN A 39 45.08 -1.66 28.19
N SER A 40 44.01 -0.84 28.26
CA SER A 40 42.71 -1.15 27.65
C SER A 40 42.82 -1.23 26.12
N ALA A 41 43.64 -0.39 25.50
CA ALA A 41 43.92 -0.45 24.06
C ALA A 41 44.75 -1.68 23.67
N ILE A 42 45.79 -1.99 24.45
CA ILE A 42 46.63 -3.19 24.27
C ILE A 42 45.79 -4.47 24.38
N PHE A 43 44.87 -4.53 25.35
CA PHE A 43 43.92 -5.62 25.49
C PHE A 43 43.11 -5.84 24.20
N LEU A 44 42.55 -4.78 23.61
CA LEU A 44 41.78 -4.89 22.36
C LEU A 44 42.66 -5.31 21.17
N ILE A 45 43.88 -4.77 21.09
CA ILE A 45 44.86 -5.15 20.06
C ILE A 45 45.18 -6.65 20.13
N GLN A 46 45.36 -7.20 21.34
CA GLN A 46 45.64 -8.61 21.57
C GLN A 46 44.40 -9.50 21.32
N GLN A 47 43.24 -9.12 21.86
CA GLN A 47 41.98 -9.87 21.73
C GLN A 47 41.56 -10.03 20.26
N TYR A 48 41.66 -8.96 19.46
CA TYR A 48 41.24 -8.95 18.05
C TYR A 48 42.40 -9.15 17.05
N GLY A 49 43.63 -9.35 17.53
CA GLY A 49 44.83 -9.53 16.72
C GLY A 49 45.07 -8.38 15.74
N LEU A 50 44.95 -7.14 16.23
CA LEU A 50 45.07 -5.94 15.41
C LEU A 50 46.55 -5.68 15.07
N PRO A 51 46.90 -5.37 13.80
CA PRO A 51 48.29 -5.11 13.39
C PRO A 51 48.75 -3.68 13.77
N ILE A 52 48.64 -3.33 15.06
CA ILE A 52 48.93 -1.99 15.62
C ILE A 52 49.97 -2.11 16.74
N PRO A 53 50.89 -1.13 16.91
CA PRO A 53 51.82 -1.12 18.04
C PRO A 53 51.12 -1.14 19.40
N GLN A 54 51.61 -1.97 20.32
CA GLN A 54 51.12 -2.06 21.72
C GLN A 54 51.81 -1.03 22.64
N ASN A 55 51.90 0.22 22.19
CA ASN A 55 52.51 1.33 22.91
C ASN A 55 51.91 2.67 22.45
N LEU A 56 52.38 3.80 22.99
CA LEU A 56 51.85 5.14 22.70
C LEU A 56 51.80 5.50 21.20
N SER A 57 52.62 4.89 20.33
CA SER A 57 52.55 5.10 18.87
C SER A 57 51.32 4.48 18.18
N LEU A 58 50.41 3.84 18.92
CA LEU A 58 49.10 3.42 18.42
C LEU A 58 48.27 4.60 17.89
N CYS A 59 48.43 5.78 18.50
CA CYS A 59 47.76 7.03 18.10
C CYS A 59 48.35 7.65 16.82
N ASP A 60 49.60 7.33 16.48
CA ASP A 60 50.34 7.91 15.35
C ASP A 60 50.08 7.15 14.03
N GLN A 61 49.34 6.03 14.08
CA GLN A 61 49.08 5.19 12.91
C GLN A 61 48.07 5.86 11.96
N GLN A 62 48.59 6.57 10.96
CA GLN A 62 47.82 6.91 9.76
C GLN A 62 47.61 5.63 8.93
N PRO A 63 46.37 5.24 8.60
CA PRO A 63 46.12 4.05 7.80
C PRO A 63 46.73 4.23 6.40
N LYS A 64 47.66 3.36 6.02
CA LYS A 64 48.38 3.39 4.73
C LYS A 64 47.49 2.96 3.58
N TYR A 65 46.52 2.11 3.87
CA TYR A 65 45.54 1.60 2.92
C TYR A 65 44.14 1.71 3.49
N PHE A 66 43.15 1.80 2.60
CA PHE A 66 41.75 1.76 2.98
C PHE A 66 41.45 0.42 3.67
N GLY A 67 41.20 0.46 4.98
CA GLY A 67 40.78 -0.71 5.75
C GLY A 67 41.78 -1.26 6.77
N GLU A 68 42.87 -0.55 7.07
CA GLU A 68 43.67 -0.85 8.27
C GLU A 68 42.91 -0.49 9.56
N ALA A 69 43.29 -1.14 10.67
CA ALA A 69 42.79 -0.77 11.99
C ALA A 69 43.49 0.50 12.49
N ARG A 70 42.78 1.38 13.20
CA ARG A 70 43.30 2.63 13.77
C ARG A 70 42.73 2.92 15.16
N PHE A 71 43.51 3.63 15.95
CA PHE A 71 43.09 4.26 17.19
C PHE A 71 43.29 5.76 17.04
N THR A 72 42.20 6.53 17.02
CA THR A 72 42.26 7.99 16.90
C THR A 72 42.29 8.60 18.30
N CYS A 73 43.35 9.35 18.60
CA CYS A 73 43.54 10.00 19.89
C CYS A 73 43.43 11.52 19.76
N SER A 74 42.94 12.21 20.80
CA SER A 74 42.68 13.65 20.77
C SER A 74 42.81 14.26 22.16
N ASN A 75 43.18 15.54 22.22
CA ASN A 75 43.09 16.39 23.41
C ASN A 75 41.83 17.25 23.46
N ASN A 76 40.97 17.20 22.43
CA ASN A 76 39.66 17.86 22.42
C ASN A 76 38.62 16.99 23.15
N THR A 77 38.87 16.79 24.43
CA THR A 77 38.17 15.89 25.36
C THR A 77 37.56 16.70 26.50
N PHE A 78 36.70 16.09 27.31
CA PHE A 78 35.97 16.81 28.37
C PHE A 78 36.88 17.35 29.49
N ASP A 79 38.10 16.81 29.65
CA ASP A 79 39.10 17.25 30.63
C ASP A 79 40.37 17.85 30.00
N GLY A 80 40.40 17.98 28.66
CA GLY A 80 41.53 18.52 27.90
C GLY A 80 42.76 17.60 27.80
N LYS A 81 42.69 16.36 28.31
CA LYS A 81 43.79 15.40 28.23
C LYS A 81 43.74 14.59 26.94
N TYR A 82 44.90 14.03 26.57
CA TYR A 82 45.03 13.16 25.42
C TYR A 82 44.43 11.78 25.74
N HIS A 83 43.34 11.43 25.05
CA HIS A 83 42.60 10.18 25.21
C HIS A 83 42.28 9.56 23.86
N ILE A 84 41.91 8.28 23.85
CA ILE A 84 41.39 7.58 22.67
C ILE A 84 39.92 7.99 22.49
N VAL A 85 39.60 8.57 21.32
CA VAL A 85 38.24 9.06 21.01
C VAL A 85 37.50 8.20 19.98
N GLU A 86 38.22 7.45 19.16
CA GLU A 86 37.65 6.49 18.22
C GLU A 86 38.56 5.27 18.07
N ILE A 87 37.96 4.08 18.06
CA ILE A 87 38.60 2.83 17.67
C ILE A 87 37.88 2.32 16.42
N TYR A 88 38.62 2.11 15.34
CA TYR A 88 38.07 1.64 14.08
C TYR A 88 38.89 0.47 13.56
N THR A 89 38.20 -0.60 13.17
CA THR A 89 38.77 -1.72 12.42
C THR A 89 37.94 -1.91 11.16
N SER A 90 38.57 -2.38 10.07
CA SER A 90 37.82 -2.77 8.88
C SER A 90 37.78 -4.29 8.72
N ALA A 91 36.83 -4.73 7.92
CA ALA A 91 36.65 -6.11 7.54
C ALA A 91 37.85 -6.82 6.88
N PHE A 92 38.86 -6.07 6.43
CA PHE A 92 39.92 -6.58 5.55
C PHE A 92 41.25 -6.91 6.26
N TYR A 93 41.52 -6.46 7.49
CA TYR A 93 42.81 -6.73 8.16
C TYR A 93 43.06 -8.23 8.39
N SER A 94 44.32 -8.64 8.51
CA SER A 94 44.69 -10.03 8.85
C SER A 94 44.98 -10.13 10.34
N PHE A 95 44.35 -11.10 11.02
CA PHE A 95 44.61 -11.37 12.43
C PHE A 95 46.11 -11.62 12.63
N THR A 96 46.72 -10.83 13.50
CA THR A 96 48.14 -10.89 13.85
C THR A 96 48.23 -11.15 15.34
N TYR A 97 48.74 -12.32 15.73
CA TYR A 97 48.85 -12.69 17.14
C TYR A 97 49.86 -11.78 17.86
N GLY A 98 49.34 -10.83 18.64
CA GLY A 98 50.11 -9.86 19.42
C GLY A 98 50.45 -10.32 20.85
N GLY A 99 50.14 -11.57 21.20
CA GLY A 99 50.11 -12.04 22.59
C GLY A 99 48.68 -12.24 23.10
N SER A 100 48.54 -12.91 24.25
CA SER A 100 47.24 -13.17 24.87
C SER A 100 46.71 -11.93 25.59
N PRO A 101 45.42 -11.56 25.42
CA PRO A 101 44.80 -10.48 26.19
C PRO A 101 44.80 -10.78 27.69
N SER A 102 44.97 -9.73 28.52
CA SER A 102 45.01 -9.87 29.97
C SER A 102 43.71 -10.47 30.52
N SER A 103 43.81 -11.61 31.20
CA SER A 103 42.66 -12.31 31.82
C SER A 103 42.18 -11.69 33.13
N THR A 104 42.91 -10.72 33.69
CA THR A 104 42.53 -10.01 34.93
C THR A 104 41.74 -8.73 34.65
N MET A 105 41.71 -8.26 33.40
CA MET A 105 40.95 -7.06 33.01
C MET A 105 39.48 -7.43 32.78
N THR A 106 38.58 -6.84 33.56
CA THR A 106 37.13 -7.08 33.48
C THR A 106 36.34 -5.95 32.83
N SER A 107 36.95 -4.78 32.66
CA SER A 107 36.35 -3.58 32.08
C SER A 107 37.39 -2.78 31.28
N LEU A 108 36.97 -2.05 30.25
CA LEU A 108 37.82 -1.08 29.56
C LEU A 108 37.74 0.28 30.26
N THR A 109 38.89 0.95 30.38
CA THR A 109 38.99 2.34 30.84
C THR A 109 39.33 3.24 29.66
N MET A 110 38.31 3.83 29.03
CA MET A 110 38.50 4.73 27.88
C MET A 110 37.51 5.91 27.99
N PRO A 111 37.75 6.87 28.91
CA PRO A 111 36.72 7.79 29.39
C PRO A 111 36.23 8.80 28.35
N ALA A 112 36.97 9.00 27.25
CA ALA A 112 36.60 9.89 26.16
C ALA A 112 36.26 9.13 24.85
N LEU A 113 36.18 7.80 24.87
CA LEU A 113 35.88 7.01 23.68
C LEU A 113 34.43 7.25 23.25
N LYS A 114 34.27 7.75 22.02
CA LYS A 114 32.97 8.07 21.40
C LYS A 114 32.51 7.02 20.42
N SER A 115 33.42 6.43 19.65
CA SER A 115 33.06 5.47 18.61
C SER A 115 33.93 4.24 18.69
N ILE A 116 33.31 3.06 18.75
CA ILE A 116 34.00 1.78 18.64
C ILE A 116 33.41 0.95 17.50
N LYS A 117 34.25 0.64 16.51
CA LYS A 117 33.92 -0.24 15.38
C LYS A 117 34.87 -1.43 15.31
N LEU A 118 34.39 -2.61 15.70
CA LEU A 118 35.17 -3.86 15.78
C LEU A 118 34.58 -4.92 14.84
N SER A 119 35.38 -5.36 13.87
CA SER A 119 35.06 -6.44 12.93
C SER A 119 36.16 -7.50 13.01
N SER A 120 35.92 -8.58 13.76
CA SER A 120 36.91 -9.65 13.96
C SER A 120 36.93 -10.68 12.82
N LYS A 121 38.12 -11.05 12.33
CA LYS A 121 38.29 -12.29 11.55
C LYS A 121 38.45 -13.54 12.42
N ASP A 122 39.18 -13.40 13.52
CA ASP A 122 39.34 -14.39 14.59
C ASP A 122 39.60 -13.64 15.90
N ILE A 123 39.58 -14.35 17.03
CA ILE A 123 39.66 -13.78 18.38
C ILE A 123 40.59 -14.63 19.24
N SER A 124 41.53 -13.98 19.95
CA SER A 124 42.53 -14.66 20.76
C SER A 124 41.95 -15.38 21.97
N ASN A 125 40.93 -14.83 22.63
CA ASN A 125 40.26 -15.49 23.75
C ASN A 125 38.72 -15.44 23.62
N ARG A 126 38.13 -16.59 23.28
CA ARG A 126 36.67 -16.74 23.09
C ARG A 126 35.86 -16.75 24.38
N THR A 127 36.48 -16.76 25.57
CA THR A 127 35.74 -16.69 26.84
C THR A 127 35.43 -15.25 27.29
N ILE A 128 36.07 -14.24 26.70
CA ILE A 128 35.90 -12.84 27.09
C ILE A 128 34.88 -12.18 26.17
N ASN A 129 33.65 -11.99 26.68
CA ASN A 129 32.59 -11.27 25.98
C ASN A 129 32.90 -9.76 25.97
N ILE A 130 33.14 -9.16 24.81
CA ILE A 130 33.49 -7.73 24.70
C ILE A 130 32.39 -6.80 25.25
N LEU A 131 31.12 -7.22 25.19
CA LEU A 131 30.00 -6.44 25.73
C LEU A 131 30.07 -6.29 27.25
N GLU A 132 30.62 -7.27 27.99
CA GLU A 132 30.89 -7.11 29.42
C GLU A 132 31.85 -5.95 29.68
N MET A 133 32.92 -5.88 28.88
CA MET A 133 33.99 -4.91 29.09
C MET A 133 33.63 -3.48 28.65
N LEU A 134 32.68 -3.34 27.72
CA LEU A 134 32.17 -2.06 27.22
C LEU A 134 31.11 -1.43 28.15
N LYS A 135 30.56 -2.15 29.13
CA LYS A 135 29.53 -1.63 30.06
C LYS A 135 29.92 -0.33 30.75
N SER A 136 31.20 -0.20 31.12
CA SER A 136 31.76 0.97 31.82
C SER A 136 31.91 2.21 30.94
N VAL A 137 31.98 2.05 29.62
CA VAL A 137 32.37 3.10 28.67
C VAL A 137 31.14 3.93 28.25
N LYS A 138 30.59 4.70 29.20
CA LYS A 138 29.36 5.49 29.01
C LYS A 138 29.51 6.73 28.10
N SER A 139 30.72 7.01 27.62
CA SER A 139 31.04 8.08 26.67
C SER A 139 30.71 7.76 25.21
N LEU A 140 30.34 6.51 24.90
CA LEU A 140 30.10 6.03 23.54
C LEU A 140 28.85 6.67 22.90
N ASP A 141 29.07 7.31 21.75
CA ASP A 141 28.09 7.72 20.74
C ASP A 141 27.74 6.53 19.80
N THR A 142 28.73 5.71 19.41
CA THR A 142 28.54 4.60 18.45
C THR A 142 29.19 3.30 18.94
N ILE A 143 28.42 2.21 18.89
CA ILE A 143 28.90 0.83 19.05
C ILE A 143 28.55 0.05 17.80
N ASP A 144 29.56 -0.31 17.03
CA ASP A 144 29.42 -1.06 15.78
C ASP A 144 30.27 -2.34 15.81
N LEU A 145 29.61 -3.42 16.22
CA LEU A 145 30.14 -4.79 16.20
C LEU A 145 29.51 -5.57 15.03
N SER A 146 29.25 -4.88 13.90
CA SER A 146 28.65 -5.47 12.70
C SER A 146 29.65 -6.17 11.79
N HIS A 147 29.10 -6.77 10.75
CA HIS A 147 29.72 -7.84 9.99
C HIS A 147 30.79 -7.36 8.97
N SER A 148 31.87 -8.13 8.82
CA SER A 148 32.73 -8.16 7.62
C SER A 148 31.89 -8.56 6.37
N PRO A 149 32.23 -8.29 5.08
CA PRO A 149 31.42 -8.83 3.98
C PRO A 149 31.63 -10.34 3.71
N PHE A 150 32.30 -11.09 4.60
CA PHE A 150 32.81 -12.46 4.37
C PHE A 150 32.33 -13.54 5.34
N GLY A 151 31.22 -13.36 6.05
CA GLY A 151 30.71 -14.31 7.04
C GLY A 151 31.42 -14.35 8.41
N LEU A 152 32.56 -13.69 8.61
CA LEU A 152 33.30 -13.61 9.88
C LEU A 152 32.65 -12.63 10.90
N ASN A 153 32.38 -13.13 12.11
CA ASN A 153 31.72 -12.42 13.23
C ASN A 153 32.49 -12.67 14.54
N ASP A 154 32.22 -11.86 15.56
CA ASP A 154 32.74 -12.07 16.90
C ASP A 154 32.19 -13.38 17.49
N THR A 155 33.09 -14.29 17.89
CA THR A 155 32.74 -15.61 18.46
C THR A 155 32.90 -15.68 19.98
N SER A 156 33.31 -14.59 20.65
CA SER A 156 33.34 -14.50 22.11
C SER A 156 32.05 -13.91 22.70
N ILE A 157 31.28 -13.17 21.91
CA ILE A 157 29.92 -12.72 22.27
C ILE A 157 28.95 -13.92 22.25
N SER A 158 28.92 -14.66 23.36
CA SER A 158 28.05 -15.83 23.59
C SER A 158 26.73 -15.50 24.30
N TYR A 159 26.56 -14.25 24.76
CA TYR A 159 25.33 -13.73 25.37
C TYR A 159 25.32 -12.20 25.31
N LEU A 160 24.15 -11.60 25.54
CA LEU A 160 24.01 -10.16 25.75
C LEU A 160 23.83 -9.88 27.25
N PRO A 161 24.57 -8.95 27.88
CA PRO A 161 24.42 -8.69 29.31
C PRO A 161 23.13 -7.93 29.65
N SER A 162 22.46 -8.30 30.75
CA SER A 162 21.17 -7.70 31.16
C SER A 162 21.27 -6.29 31.72
N ASP A 163 22.46 -5.89 32.12
CA ASP A 163 22.89 -4.59 32.65
C ASP A 163 23.62 -3.72 31.60
N PHE A 164 23.64 -4.15 30.33
CA PHE A 164 24.19 -3.35 29.22
C PHE A 164 23.21 -2.24 28.81
N ASN A 165 23.09 -1.21 29.65
CA ASN A 165 22.06 -0.16 29.53
C ASN A 165 22.58 1.21 30.00
N ASN A 166 21.72 2.24 29.99
CA ASN A 166 22.04 3.60 30.42
C ASN A 166 23.27 4.19 29.71
N PHE A 167 23.27 4.26 28.36
CA PHE A 167 24.29 4.98 27.59
C PHE A 167 23.75 6.36 27.16
N PRO A 168 24.09 7.46 27.86
CA PRO A 168 23.46 8.77 27.66
C PRO A 168 23.87 9.51 26.36
N HIS A 169 24.86 8.97 25.66
CA HIS A 169 25.41 9.51 24.42
C HIS A 169 25.13 8.65 23.19
N LEU A 170 24.83 7.35 23.38
CA LEU A 170 24.74 6.37 22.30
C LEU A 170 23.61 6.69 21.32
N THR A 171 23.96 6.92 20.06
CA THR A 171 23.05 7.13 18.92
C THR A 171 22.89 5.89 18.05
N THR A 172 23.89 4.99 18.02
CA THR A 172 23.88 3.83 17.11
C THR A 172 24.42 2.59 17.80
N PHE A 173 23.63 1.51 17.78
CA PHE A 173 24.07 0.17 18.19
C PHE A 173 23.88 -0.84 17.06
N ARG A 174 24.96 -1.46 16.59
CA ARG A 174 24.94 -2.55 15.61
C ARG A 174 25.72 -3.76 16.13
N LEU A 175 25.16 -4.95 15.95
CA LEU A 175 25.78 -6.21 16.36
C LEU A 175 25.44 -7.33 15.38
N ALA A 176 26.47 -8.01 14.84
CA ALA A 176 26.32 -9.13 13.94
C ALA A 176 26.93 -10.42 14.51
N LEU A 177 26.15 -11.50 14.56
CA LEU A 177 26.54 -12.78 15.15
C LEU A 177 25.95 -13.95 14.35
N ARG A 178 26.66 -15.08 14.33
CA ARG A 178 26.14 -16.31 13.69
C ARG A 178 25.26 -17.15 14.63
N THR A 179 25.52 -17.06 15.92
CA THR A 179 24.85 -17.87 16.95
C THR A 179 23.55 -17.20 17.39
N PRO A 180 22.43 -17.94 17.49
CA PRO A 180 21.20 -17.37 18.02
C PRO A 180 21.36 -16.95 19.48
N LEU A 181 21.01 -15.72 19.82
CA LEU A 181 21.05 -15.18 21.18
C LEU A 181 19.66 -14.79 21.70
N LYS A 182 19.56 -14.57 23.01
CA LYS A 182 18.42 -13.91 23.65
C LYS A 182 18.77 -12.45 23.89
N VAL A 183 17.82 -11.55 23.67
CA VAL A 183 17.95 -10.13 24.03
C VAL A 183 17.33 -9.95 25.42
N PRO A 184 18.12 -9.57 26.45
CA PRO A 184 17.61 -9.25 27.77
C PRO A 184 16.65 -8.08 27.71
N HIS A 185 15.61 -8.12 28.54
CA HIS A 185 14.58 -7.08 28.60
C HIS A 185 15.15 -5.66 28.75
N ASN A 186 16.10 -5.46 29.67
CA ASN A 186 16.69 -4.15 29.93
C ASN A 186 17.86 -3.78 28.99
N PHE A 187 18.13 -4.54 27.92
CA PHE A 187 19.25 -4.27 27.02
C PHE A 187 19.09 -2.90 26.33
N LEU A 188 20.14 -2.08 26.39
CA LEU A 188 20.19 -0.68 25.94
C LEU A 188 19.19 0.29 26.59
N ASN A 189 18.33 -0.13 27.53
CA ASN A 189 17.27 0.70 28.09
C ASN A 189 17.82 2.03 28.69
N ASN A 190 17.01 3.09 28.65
CA ASN A 190 17.35 4.47 29.01
C ASN A 190 18.47 5.14 28.18
N SER A 191 18.88 4.56 27.04
CA SER A 191 19.83 5.22 26.12
C SER A 191 19.08 6.25 25.26
N ALA A 192 18.72 7.38 25.85
CA ALA A 192 17.68 8.27 25.32
C ALA A 192 17.98 8.92 23.95
N LYS A 193 19.24 8.91 23.50
CA LYS A 193 19.67 9.46 22.19
C LYS A 193 19.78 8.40 21.10
N LEU A 194 19.48 7.14 21.41
CA LEU A 194 19.65 6.01 20.49
C LEU A 194 18.68 6.16 19.33
N LEU A 195 19.22 6.33 18.13
CA LEU A 195 18.50 6.50 16.86
C LEU A 195 18.32 5.17 16.12
N GLU A 196 19.27 4.26 16.27
CA GLU A 196 19.30 2.97 15.55
C GLU A 196 19.70 1.81 16.46
N ILE A 197 18.91 0.73 16.42
CA ILE A 197 19.27 -0.61 16.90
C ILE A 197 19.21 -1.58 15.72
N ASN A 198 20.33 -2.25 15.41
CA ASN A 198 20.40 -3.29 14.39
C ASN A 198 21.05 -4.58 14.92
N PHE A 199 20.27 -5.66 14.99
CA PHE A 199 20.69 -7.01 15.37
C PHE A 199 20.77 -7.92 14.14
N GLU A 200 21.95 -7.99 13.53
CA GLU A 200 22.29 -8.87 12.40
C GLU A 200 22.61 -10.30 12.90
N PHE A 201 21.72 -10.86 13.72
CA PHE A 201 21.83 -12.22 14.22
C PHE A 201 20.46 -12.83 14.58
N PRO A 202 20.34 -14.17 14.62
CA PRO A 202 19.07 -14.83 14.94
C PRO A 202 18.61 -14.59 16.40
N VAL A 203 17.61 -13.75 16.61
CA VAL A 203 17.04 -13.47 17.94
C VAL A 203 16.06 -14.57 18.35
N SER A 204 16.44 -15.36 19.35
CA SER A 204 15.66 -16.48 19.88
C SER A 204 14.57 -16.09 20.88
N SER A 205 14.77 -15.01 21.64
CA SER A 205 13.74 -14.38 22.47
C SER A 205 14.02 -12.90 22.66
N ILE A 206 12.97 -12.07 22.63
CA ILE A 206 13.01 -10.64 22.91
C ILE A 206 11.68 -10.17 23.52
N THR A 207 11.76 -9.18 24.39
CA THR A 207 10.59 -8.48 24.94
C THR A 207 10.73 -6.99 24.60
N ILE A 208 9.70 -6.41 24.02
CA ILE A 208 9.59 -4.99 23.67
C ILE A 208 8.24 -4.51 24.21
N ASP A 209 8.26 -3.60 25.18
CA ASP A 209 7.06 -3.07 25.82
C ASP A 209 7.26 -1.67 26.44
N ASP A 210 6.18 -1.15 27.03
CA ASP A 210 6.02 0.12 27.73
C ASP A 210 7.01 0.43 28.88
N SER A 211 7.87 -0.50 29.29
CA SER A 211 8.92 -0.28 30.29
C SER A 211 10.27 0.09 29.69
N LEU A 212 10.39 0.04 28.37
CA LEU A 212 11.53 0.54 27.62
C LEU A 212 11.42 2.05 27.40
N TYR A 213 12.56 2.75 27.36
CA TYR A 213 12.63 4.19 27.15
C TYR A 213 13.61 4.53 26.03
N PHE A 214 13.08 4.66 24.82
CA PHE A 214 13.82 4.94 23.59
C PHE A 214 13.19 6.13 22.82
N PRO A 215 13.15 7.33 23.44
CA PRO A 215 12.42 8.49 22.91
C PRO A 215 12.94 9.07 21.60
N SER A 216 14.14 8.68 21.14
CA SER A 216 14.73 9.16 19.88
C SER A 216 14.95 8.04 18.85
N LEU A 217 14.40 6.84 19.06
CA LEU A 217 14.71 5.68 18.21
C LEU A 217 13.90 5.69 16.92
N ASN A 218 14.57 5.96 15.80
CA ASN A 218 14.00 5.99 14.46
C ASN A 218 13.95 4.60 13.81
N GLU A 219 14.98 3.77 14.02
CA GLU A 219 15.08 2.43 13.39
C GLU A 219 15.33 1.31 14.42
N TYR A 220 14.52 0.25 14.33
CA TYR A 220 14.74 -1.01 15.03
C TYR A 220 14.69 -2.18 14.04
N THR A 221 15.84 -2.83 13.85
CA THR A 221 16.02 -3.97 12.93
C THR A 221 16.56 -5.19 13.66
N PHE A 222 15.97 -6.38 13.47
CA PHE A 222 16.54 -7.64 13.96
C PHE A 222 16.16 -8.86 13.10
N GLN A 223 16.93 -9.95 13.18
CA GLN A 223 16.56 -11.22 12.55
C GLN A 223 15.80 -12.13 13.54
N SER A 224 14.66 -12.68 13.14
CA SER A 224 13.82 -13.51 14.02
C SER A 224 14.09 -15.01 13.85
N ASN A 225 14.37 -15.67 14.98
CA ASN A 225 14.48 -17.13 15.11
C ASN A 225 13.75 -17.60 16.38
N CYS A 226 12.53 -17.10 16.58
CA CYS A 226 11.69 -17.52 17.70
C CYS A 226 11.12 -18.92 17.51
N THR A 227 10.82 -19.57 18.63
CA THR A 227 9.74 -20.57 18.67
C THR A 227 8.46 -19.86 19.10
N TYR A 228 7.29 -20.39 18.71
CA TYR A 228 6.00 -19.75 18.96
C TYR A 228 5.85 -19.23 20.40
N GLY A 229 5.61 -17.92 20.54
CA GLY A 229 5.43 -17.26 21.84
C GLY A 229 6.72 -16.82 22.57
N SER A 230 7.92 -17.02 22.01
CA SER A 230 9.17 -16.56 22.64
C SER A 230 9.51 -15.08 22.39
N HIS A 231 8.76 -14.40 21.52
CA HIS A 231 8.83 -12.95 21.29
C HIS A 231 7.57 -12.29 21.86
N HIS A 232 7.74 -11.23 22.65
CA HIS A 232 6.67 -10.36 23.11
C HIS A 232 6.93 -8.94 22.62
N ILE A 233 6.28 -8.53 21.54
CA ILE A 233 6.58 -7.25 20.88
C ILE A 233 5.32 -6.38 20.88
N ASN A 234 5.31 -5.35 21.73
CA ASN A 234 4.28 -4.33 21.81
C ASN A 234 4.92 -2.93 21.69
N LEU A 235 4.79 -2.34 20.49
CA LEU A 235 5.31 -1.02 20.15
C LEU A 235 4.25 0.03 20.48
N THR A 236 4.56 0.96 21.39
CA THR A 236 3.68 2.06 21.77
C THR A 236 4.42 3.41 21.74
N SER A 237 3.72 4.50 21.46
CA SER A 237 4.32 5.85 21.41
C SER A 237 4.91 6.30 22.75
N LYS A 238 4.63 5.60 23.85
CA LYS A 238 5.22 5.86 25.17
C LYS A 238 6.71 5.50 25.21
N SER A 239 7.09 4.40 24.55
CA SER A 239 8.46 3.89 24.53
C SER A 239 9.19 4.24 23.24
N PHE A 240 8.45 4.41 22.14
CA PHE A 240 8.95 4.59 20.77
C PHE A 240 8.21 5.74 20.02
N PRO A 241 8.24 6.99 20.53
CA PRO A 241 7.49 8.11 19.94
C PRO A 241 7.97 8.53 18.53
N GLU A 242 9.25 8.32 18.20
CA GLU A 242 9.87 8.76 16.94
C GLU A 242 10.20 7.60 15.99
N LEU A 243 9.58 6.41 16.16
CA LEU A 243 9.94 5.21 15.39
C LEU A 243 9.38 5.23 13.96
N GLU A 244 10.27 5.49 13.00
CA GLU A 244 10.02 5.55 11.56
C GLU A 244 10.12 4.19 10.87
N SER A 245 10.92 3.25 11.39
CA SER A 245 11.20 1.96 10.77
C SER A 245 11.28 0.82 11.80
N PHE A 246 10.46 -0.22 11.60
CA PHE A 246 10.53 -1.47 12.36
C PHE A 246 10.65 -2.66 11.42
N THR A 247 11.78 -3.37 11.48
CA THR A 247 12.11 -4.45 10.54
C THR A 247 12.43 -5.76 11.26
N VAL A 248 11.64 -6.79 10.96
CA VAL A 248 11.87 -8.17 11.34
C VAL A 248 12.33 -8.95 10.11
N SER A 249 13.61 -9.32 10.06
CA SER A 249 14.12 -10.22 9.03
C SER A 249 13.80 -11.66 9.43
N ILE A 250 12.96 -12.37 8.68
CA ILE A 250 12.69 -13.80 8.95
C ILE A 250 13.75 -14.69 8.28
N ILE A 251 14.13 -15.76 8.96
CA ILE A 251 15.06 -16.77 8.43
C ILE A 251 14.23 -17.90 7.78
N PRO A 252 14.29 -18.11 6.45
CA PRO A 252 13.30 -18.92 5.73
C PRO A 252 13.29 -20.40 6.12
N GLU A 253 14.44 -20.97 6.52
CA GLU A 253 14.55 -22.36 6.99
C GLU A 253 13.96 -22.58 8.40
N THR A 254 13.63 -21.51 9.13
CA THR A 254 13.12 -21.59 10.50
C THR A 254 11.60 -21.61 10.53
N LYS A 255 11.03 -22.27 11.55
CA LYS A 255 9.60 -22.18 11.89
C LYS A 255 9.34 -20.98 12.80
N SER A 256 10.00 -19.85 12.52
CA SER A 256 9.82 -18.61 13.27
C SER A 256 8.36 -18.19 13.23
N ASN A 257 7.78 -17.83 14.38
CA ASN A 257 6.44 -17.27 14.45
C ASN A 257 6.48 -16.02 15.32
N THR A 258 6.53 -14.87 14.65
CA THR A 258 6.68 -13.55 15.27
C THR A 258 5.35 -12.83 15.26
N THR A 259 4.83 -12.45 16.43
CA THR A 259 3.66 -11.58 16.55
C THR A 259 4.10 -10.20 17.02
N VAL A 260 3.69 -9.16 16.31
CA VAL A 260 4.00 -7.75 16.60
C VAL A 260 2.70 -6.98 16.78
N TYR A 261 2.54 -6.41 17.96
CA TYR A 261 1.49 -5.46 18.30
C TYR A 261 2.04 -4.05 18.04
N TYR A 262 1.49 -3.36 17.07
CA TYR A 262 1.90 -2.02 16.64
C TYR A 262 0.82 -1.01 17.04
N HIS A 263 1.07 -0.22 18.07
CA HIS A 263 0.16 0.79 18.62
C HIS A 263 0.85 2.15 18.69
N LEU A 264 1.58 2.53 17.64
CA LEU A 264 2.15 3.87 17.51
C LEU A 264 1.12 4.82 16.91
N ASP A 265 0.67 5.76 17.73
CA ASP A 265 -0.02 6.97 17.25
C ASP A 265 1.03 8.04 16.99
N THR A 266 1.57 8.05 15.78
CA THR A 266 2.61 8.96 15.29
C THR A 266 2.01 9.84 14.19
N THR A 267 1.61 11.05 14.56
CA THR A 267 0.79 11.92 13.71
C THR A 267 1.52 12.59 12.54
N ASN A 268 2.85 12.48 12.47
CA ASN A 268 3.69 13.32 11.60
C ASN A 268 4.48 12.57 10.51
N ILE A 269 4.75 11.27 10.65
CA ILE A 269 5.64 10.53 9.72
C ILE A 269 5.05 9.13 9.44
N PRO A 270 4.82 8.76 8.16
CA PRO A 270 4.39 7.41 7.80
C PRO A 270 5.47 6.37 8.11
N THR A 271 5.18 5.44 9.02
CA THR A 271 6.11 4.40 9.46
C THR A 271 6.26 3.28 8.43
N THR A 272 7.46 2.75 8.34
CA THR A 272 7.83 1.55 7.58
C THR A 272 7.80 0.32 8.49
N LEU A 273 6.97 -0.67 8.15
CA LEU A 273 6.76 -1.88 8.93
C LEU A 273 7.03 -3.12 8.07
N LEU A 274 8.15 -3.81 8.32
CA LEU A 274 8.63 -4.92 7.50
C LEU A 274 8.75 -6.20 8.34
N CYS A 275 8.19 -7.31 7.85
CA CYS A 275 8.48 -8.66 8.32
C CYS A 275 8.65 -9.59 7.12
N LYS A 276 9.89 -9.69 6.61
CA LYS A 276 10.19 -10.38 5.35
C LYS A 276 11.54 -11.07 5.34
N ASP A 277 11.70 -12.01 4.41
CA ASP A 277 12.95 -12.72 4.16
C ASP A 277 13.84 -11.86 3.23
N PRO A 278 15.05 -11.45 3.65
CA PRO A 278 15.96 -10.67 2.81
C PRO A 278 16.47 -11.45 1.59
N SER A 279 16.41 -12.79 1.60
CA SER A 279 16.84 -13.66 0.50
C SER A 279 15.74 -13.97 -0.52
N TYR A 280 14.49 -13.59 -0.25
CA TYR A 280 13.31 -13.88 -1.09
C TYR A 280 13.14 -15.38 -1.41
N SER A 281 13.43 -16.26 -0.44
CA SER A 281 13.31 -17.71 -0.57
C SER A 281 11.84 -18.14 -0.62
N ILE A 282 11.49 -18.92 -1.65
CA ILE A 282 10.11 -19.35 -1.99
C ILE A 282 9.54 -20.47 -1.11
N HIS A 283 10.14 -20.69 0.07
CA HIS A 283 9.87 -21.80 0.98
C HIS A 283 9.90 -21.37 2.45
N ALA A 284 9.62 -20.10 2.76
CA ALA A 284 9.67 -19.59 4.12
C ALA A 284 8.64 -20.32 5.02
N GLN A 285 9.13 -21.12 5.97
CA GLN A 285 8.29 -21.72 7.02
C GLN A 285 7.97 -20.71 8.14
N ALA A 286 8.67 -19.58 8.14
CA ALA A 286 8.49 -18.49 9.07
C ALA A 286 7.18 -17.72 8.82
N GLN A 287 6.67 -17.10 9.89
CA GLN A 287 5.34 -16.52 9.99
C GLN A 287 5.41 -15.19 10.75
N CYS A 288 4.70 -14.20 10.23
CA CYS A 288 4.65 -12.82 10.68
C CYS A 288 3.19 -12.44 10.95
N HIS A 289 2.86 -12.06 12.19
CA HIS A 289 1.50 -11.65 12.57
C HIS A 289 1.51 -10.20 13.05
N PHE A 290 1.04 -9.27 12.22
CA PHE A 290 0.90 -7.86 12.58
C PHE A 290 -0.49 -7.55 13.12
N ARG A 291 -0.53 -6.84 14.25
CA ARG A 291 -1.75 -6.28 14.87
C ARG A 291 -1.56 -4.77 15.02
N ILE A 292 -2.14 -4.01 14.10
CA ILE A 292 -1.94 -2.57 13.90
C ILE A 292 -3.13 -1.81 14.49
N GLY A 293 -2.89 -0.99 15.52
CA GLY A 293 -3.89 -0.13 16.15
C GLY A 293 -4.23 1.11 15.34
N TYR A 294 -3.24 1.69 14.64
CA TYR A 294 -3.37 2.93 13.85
C TYR A 294 -2.89 2.73 12.41
N PRO A 295 -3.70 2.08 11.53
CA PRO A 295 -3.28 1.80 10.15
C PRO A 295 -3.02 3.05 9.30
N SER A 296 -3.56 4.20 9.71
CA SER A 296 -3.37 5.49 9.04
C SER A 296 -1.93 5.97 9.08
N ASN A 297 -1.14 5.47 10.03
CA ASN A 297 0.24 5.92 10.24
C ASN A 297 1.25 5.04 9.48
N ILE A 298 0.79 4.04 8.71
CA ILE A 298 1.66 3.13 7.96
C ILE A 298 1.85 3.62 6.52
N GLY A 299 3.10 3.93 6.15
CA GLY A 299 3.47 4.32 4.78
C GLY A 299 3.93 3.13 3.93
N ILE A 300 4.72 2.23 4.52
CA ILE A 300 5.25 1.04 3.85
C ILE A 300 4.95 -0.18 4.72
N LEU A 301 4.34 -1.21 4.13
CA LEU A 301 4.05 -2.47 4.81
C LEU A 301 4.55 -3.65 3.98
N ALA A 302 5.41 -4.49 4.55
CA ALA A 302 5.85 -5.74 3.92
C ALA A 302 5.68 -6.93 4.86
N ILE A 303 5.06 -8.01 4.39
CA ILE A 303 4.78 -9.22 5.17
C ILE A 303 5.05 -10.44 4.30
N THR A 304 5.76 -11.44 4.83
CA THR A 304 6.04 -12.71 4.13
C THR A 304 5.61 -13.93 4.95
N GLY A 305 5.17 -15.01 4.29
CA GLY A 305 5.06 -16.37 4.88
C GLY A 305 3.64 -16.98 4.90
N ARG A 306 3.53 -18.29 4.68
CA ARG A 306 2.27 -19.02 4.34
C ARG A 306 1.12 -19.04 5.35
N GLN A 307 1.33 -18.51 6.54
CA GLN A 307 0.27 -18.34 7.54
C GLN A 307 0.35 -16.98 8.24
N SER A 308 1.15 -16.05 7.70
CA SER A 308 1.29 -14.70 8.20
C SER A 308 -0.04 -13.96 8.15
N THR A 309 -0.32 -13.10 9.13
CA THR A 309 -1.60 -12.40 9.24
C THR A 309 -1.41 -10.91 9.46
N LEU A 310 -2.40 -10.14 9.02
CA LEU A 310 -2.47 -8.69 9.16
C LEU A 310 -3.85 -8.33 9.73
N LEU A 311 -3.87 -7.65 10.87
CA LEU A 311 -5.07 -7.22 11.57
C LEU A 311 -4.97 -5.73 11.93
N PRO A 312 -5.92 -4.86 11.54
CA PRO A 312 -7.00 -5.15 10.60
C PRO A 312 -6.43 -5.46 9.21
N SER A 313 -6.96 -6.50 8.57
CA SER A 313 -6.64 -6.76 7.16
C SER A 313 -7.16 -5.59 6.31
N PRO A 314 -6.41 -5.14 5.28
CA PRO A 314 -6.87 -4.14 4.32
C PRO A 314 -7.92 -4.77 3.38
N SER A 315 -9.09 -5.07 3.91
CA SER A 315 -10.28 -5.48 3.17
C SER A 315 -11.07 -4.27 2.68
N SER A 316 -12.05 -4.52 1.81
CA SER A 316 -12.99 -3.52 1.30
C SER A 316 -13.70 -2.67 2.36
N SER A 317 -13.88 -3.17 3.58
CA SER A 317 -14.46 -2.42 4.71
C SER A 317 -13.47 -1.52 5.45
N ASN A 318 -12.16 -1.81 5.32
CA ASN A 318 -11.09 -1.28 6.18
C ASN A 318 -10.05 -0.47 5.41
N ILE A 319 -10.15 -0.38 4.08
CA ILE A 319 -9.13 0.25 3.23
C ILE A 319 -8.92 1.74 3.53
N SER A 320 -9.98 2.43 3.97
CA SER A 320 -9.93 3.83 4.41
C SER A 320 -9.09 4.04 5.67
N LEU A 321 -8.82 2.99 6.45
CA LEU A 321 -7.90 3.05 7.59
C LEU A 321 -6.46 3.23 7.13
N TYR A 322 -6.08 2.72 5.95
CA TYR A 322 -4.71 2.77 5.41
C TYR A 322 -4.47 4.03 4.55
N SER A 323 -4.89 5.20 5.04
CA SER A 323 -4.91 6.44 4.26
C SER A 323 -3.55 6.88 3.70
N ASN A 324 -2.47 6.61 4.43
CA ASN A 324 -1.10 7.00 4.04
C ASN A 324 -0.28 5.87 3.39
N LEU A 325 -0.88 4.70 3.11
CA LEU A 325 -0.15 3.54 2.61
C LEU A 325 0.30 3.72 1.16
N GLU A 326 1.60 3.94 0.95
CA GLU A 326 2.23 4.13 -0.36
C GLU A 326 2.69 2.82 -1.01
N SER A 327 3.11 1.85 -0.20
CA SER A 327 3.69 0.59 -0.66
C SER A 327 3.23 -0.59 0.20
N LEU A 328 2.68 -1.61 -0.46
CA LEU A 328 2.25 -2.86 0.18
C LEU A 328 2.87 -4.08 -0.51
N GLU A 329 3.58 -4.88 0.28
CA GLU A 329 4.14 -6.18 -0.12
C GLU A 329 3.53 -7.28 0.78
N MET A 330 2.80 -8.22 0.18
CA MET A 330 2.25 -9.38 0.89
C MET A 330 2.65 -10.64 0.14
N THR A 331 3.76 -11.26 0.55
CA THR A 331 4.46 -12.31 -0.19
C THR A 331 4.22 -13.67 0.49
N GLU A 332 3.96 -14.73 -0.28
CA GLU A 332 3.69 -16.08 0.24
C GLU A 332 2.52 -16.24 1.23
N MET A 333 1.72 -15.22 1.54
CA MET A 333 0.72 -15.22 2.63
C MET A 333 -0.46 -16.21 2.48
N GLY A 334 -0.43 -17.10 1.50
CA GLY A 334 -1.49 -18.07 1.23
C GLY A 334 -2.79 -17.45 0.72
N LEU A 335 -2.77 -16.16 0.34
CA LEU A 335 -3.94 -15.42 -0.11
C LEU A 335 -4.50 -16.03 -1.40
N THR A 336 -5.81 -16.24 -1.44
CA THR A 336 -6.54 -16.70 -2.64
C THR A 336 -7.12 -15.55 -3.45
N GLU A 337 -7.37 -14.41 -2.81
CA GLU A 337 -7.88 -13.18 -3.40
C GLU A 337 -7.30 -11.95 -2.71
N PHE A 338 -7.32 -10.82 -3.43
CA PHE A 338 -7.03 -9.49 -2.91
C PHE A 338 -8.35 -8.71 -2.83
N SER A 339 -8.93 -8.61 -1.64
CA SER A 339 -10.27 -8.05 -1.41
C SER A 339 -10.28 -6.50 -1.37
N PHE A 340 -9.53 -5.85 -2.26
CA PHE A 340 -9.54 -4.40 -2.48
C PHE A 340 -10.71 -4.02 -3.41
N ASN A 341 -11.87 -3.68 -2.83
CA ASN A 341 -12.95 -3.05 -3.62
C ASN A 341 -12.66 -1.57 -3.93
N GLN A 342 -11.72 -0.96 -3.19
CA GLN A 342 -11.12 0.35 -3.44
C GLN A 342 -9.63 0.24 -3.12
N ILE A 343 -8.80 1.09 -3.73
CA ILE A 343 -7.35 1.14 -3.53
C ILE A 343 -7.04 2.28 -2.54
N PRO A 344 -6.08 2.15 -1.59
CA PRO A 344 -5.70 3.26 -0.72
C PRO A 344 -5.20 4.45 -1.56
N PRO A 345 -5.51 5.70 -1.19
CA PRO A 345 -5.39 6.85 -2.08
C PRO A 345 -3.94 7.17 -2.51
N LEU A 346 -2.95 6.76 -1.71
CA LEU A 346 -1.52 6.95 -2.01
C LEU A 346 -0.81 5.68 -2.49
N LEU A 347 -1.50 4.54 -2.63
CA LEU A 347 -0.86 3.26 -2.95
C LEU A 347 -0.30 3.27 -4.37
N SER A 348 1.02 3.42 -4.48
CA SER A 348 1.78 3.45 -5.73
C SER A 348 2.44 2.11 -6.07
N LYS A 349 2.68 1.27 -5.05
CA LYS A 349 3.34 -0.04 -5.19
C LYS A 349 2.52 -1.13 -4.50
N LEU A 350 2.12 -2.13 -5.27
CA LEU A 350 1.48 -3.34 -4.77
C LEU A 350 2.26 -4.56 -5.25
N ASN A 351 2.70 -5.40 -4.32
CA ASN A 351 3.40 -6.65 -4.58
C ASN A 351 2.71 -7.82 -3.86
N SER A 352 2.49 -8.92 -4.59
CA SER A 352 1.77 -10.10 -4.12
C SER A 352 2.41 -11.43 -4.55
N PHE A 353 3.73 -11.47 -4.71
CA PHE A 353 4.45 -12.67 -5.17
C PHE A 353 4.13 -13.93 -4.35
N TYR A 354 4.11 -15.07 -5.05
CA TYR A 354 4.02 -16.42 -4.46
C TYR A 354 2.75 -16.72 -3.60
N ASN A 355 1.73 -15.86 -3.64
CA ASN A 355 0.38 -16.22 -3.17
C ASN A 355 -0.33 -17.16 -4.14
N ASN A 356 -1.28 -17.96 -3.64
CA ASN A 356 -2.14 -18.81 -4.48
C ASN A 356 -3.30 -18.01 -5.13
N CYS A 357 -3.10 -16.72 -5.37
CA CYS A 357 -4.02 -15.87 -6.10
C CYS A 357 -4.05 -16.35 -7.55
N SER A 358 -5.22 -16.76 -8.06
CA SER A 358 -5.36 -17.25 -9.45
C SER A 358 -5.14 -16.18 -10.55
N LYS A 359 -4.60 -15.02 -10.17
CA LYS A 359 -4.16 -13.90 -11.01
C LYS A 359 -2.95 -13.23 -10.34
N HIS A 360 -1.73 -13.53 -10.80
CA HIS A 360 -0.59 -12.64 -10.55
C HIS A 360 -0.71 -11.45 -11.50
N ILE A 361 -0.86 -10.26 -10.93
CA ILE A 361 -0.96 -9.00 -11.66
C ILE A 361 0.10 -8.06 -11.09
N ASN A 362 1.11 -7.72 -11.89
CA ASN A 362 1.84 -6.48 -11.69
C ASN A 362 1.01 -5.37 -12.34
N THR A 363 0.46 -4.46 -11.53
CA THR A 363 -0.25 -3.28 -12.02
C THR A 363 0.69 -2.09 -12.01
N THR A 364 0.80 -1.36 -13.13
CA THR A 364 1.36 -0.01 -13.14
C THR A 364 0.30 0.97 -13.61
N ILE A 365 0.03 1.98 -12.79
CA ILE A 365 -0.87 3.08 -13.10
C ILE A 365 0.01 4.28 -13.44
N THR A 366 -0.03 4.69 -14.70
CA THR A 366 0.69 5.88 -15.18
C THR A 366 -0.32 6.88 -15.73
N PRO A 367 -0.53 8.04 -15.09
CA PRO A 367 -1.18 9.17 -15.75
C PRO A 367 -0.37 9.52 -17.00
N ASN A 368 -1.00 9.67 -18.16
CA ASN A 368 -0.28 10.03 -19.37
C ASN A 368 0.21 11.48 -19.25
N THR A 369 1.53 11.69 -19.18
CA THR A 369 2.12 13.00 -18.88
C THR A 369 2.00 14.03 -19.99
N THR A 370 1.51 13.63 -21.17
CA THR A 370 1.32 14.51 -22.34
C THR A 370 -0.14 14.86 -22.63
N ASP A 371 -1.12 14.16 -22.05
CA ASP A 371 -2.55 14.49 -22.17
C ASP A 371 -3.31 14.02 -20.90
N PRO A 372 -3.79 14.95 -20.04
CA PRO A 372 -4.47 14.61 -18.80
C PRO A 372 -5.87 14.01 -18.97
N THR A 373 -6.38 13.91 -20.22
CA THR A 373 -7.72 13.35 -20.49
C THR A 373 -7.73 11.82 -20.66
N TRP A 374 -6.56 11.17 -20.79
CA TRP A 374 -6.43 9.73 -21.09
C TRP A 374 -5.70 8.99 -19.97
N THR A 375 -6.32 7.93 -19.44
CA THR A 375 -5.73 7.05 -18.42
C THR A 375 -5.38 5.70 -19.04
N ILE A 376 -4.17 5.20 -18.77
CA ILE A 376 -3.70 3.89 -19.21
C ILE A 376 -3.26 3.08 -17.98
N ILE A 377 -3.73 1.83 -17.89
CA ILE A 377 -3.35 0.87 -16.86
C ILE A 377 -2.75 -0.35 -17.55
N ASN A 378 -1.51 -0.67 -17.20
CA ASN A 378 -0.76 -1.78 -17.78
C ASN A 378 -0.70 -2.95 -16.79
N TYR A 379 -1.14 -4.11 -17.25
CA TYR A 379 -1.15 -5.38 -16.54
C TYR A 379 -0.15 -6.34 -17.18
N GLN A 380 0.82 -6.84 -16.41
CA GLN A 380 1.73 -7.88 -16.88
C GLN A 380 1.57 -9.16 -16.05
N LEU A 381 1.25 -10.27 -16.72
CA LEU A 381 1.33 -11.61 -16.16
C LEU A 381 2.77 -12.11 -16.28
N ASN A 382 3.45 -12.22 -15.14
CA ASN A 382 4.72 -12.93 -15.05
C ASN A 382 4.45 -14.40 -14.74
N THR A 383 4.58 -15.27 -15.72
CA THR A 383 4.52 -16.72 -15.49
C THR A 383 5.87 -17.20 -14.93
N THR A 384 5.93 -17.46 -13.62
CA THR A 384 7.05 -18.21 -13.03
C THR A 384 6.80 -19.70 -13.25
N SER A 385 7.69 -20.40 -13.97
CA SER A 385 7.51 -21.82 -14.29
C SER A 385 7.52 -22.69 -13.03
N SER A 386 6.33 -23.02 -12.53
CA SER A 386 6.13 -23.97 -11.42
C SER A 386 6.28 -25.41 -11.91
N SER A 387 7.46 -25.79 -12.38
CA SER A 387 7.79 -27.14 -12.82
C SER A 387 9.18 -27.54 -12.33
N SER A 388 9.20 -28.24 -11.21
CA SER A 388 10.40 -28.80 -10.57
C SER A 388 10.98 -30.00 -11.33
N SER A 389 12.26 -29.94 -11.70
CA SER A 389 13.22 -31.07 -11.61
C SER A 389 14.65 -30.65 -11.95
N PRO A 390 15.65 -30.89 -11.10
CA PRO A 390 17.05 -30.63 -11.40
C PRO A 390 17.64 -31.78 -12.24
N SER A 391 17.37 -31.78 -13.55
CA SER A 391 17.99 -32.71 -14.49
C SER A 391 18.39 -32.02 -15.80
N PHE A 392 19.68 -31.75 -15.93
CA PHE A 392 20.46 -31.54 -17.16
C PHE A 392 19.67 -31.38 -18.47
N ASN A 393 19.52 -30.14 -18.95
CA ASN A 393 20.13 -29.67 -20.21
C ASN A 393 19.86 -28.17 -20.46
N ASN A 394 20.78 -27.49 -21.13
CA ASN A 394 20.74 -26.04 -21.38
C ASN A 394 19.73 -25.63 -22.47
N ASN A 395 18.44 -25.79 -22.21
CA ASN A 395 17.39 -25.11 -22.99
C ASN A 395 16.86 -23.92 -22.19
N THR A 396 17.07 -22.72 -22.73
CA THR A 396 16.62 -21.45 -22.14
C THR A 396 15.10 -21.30 -22.26
N TYR A 397 14.36 -22.02 -21.41
CA TYR A 397 12.91 -21.90 -21.33
C TYR A 397 12.54 -20.46 -20.97
N GLN A 398 11.85 -19.77 -21.87
CA GLN A 398 11.45 -18.38 -21.69
C GLN A 398 9.94 -18.36 -21.41
N PRO A 399 9.51 -17.97 -20.20
CA PRO A 399 8.10 -17.98 -19.85
C PRO A 399 7.26 -17.10 -20.79
N ALA A 400 6.06 -17.58 -21.13
CA ALA A 400 5.09 -16.85 -21.92
C ALA A 400 4.72 -15.53 -21.21
N LYS A 401 4.79 -14.43 -21.95
CA LYS A 401 4.48 -13.09 -21.47
C LYS A 401 3.09 -12.70 -21.95
N VAL A 402 2.22 -12.33 -21.02
CA VAL A 402 0.93 -11.70 -21.35
C VAL A 402 0.93 -10.29 -20.79
N HIS A 403 0.82 -9.31 -21.67
CA HIS A 403 0.59 -7.92 -21.35
C HIS A 403 -0.86 -7.57 -21.68
N SER A 404 -1.49 -6.72 -20.87
CA SER A 404 -2.83 -6.22 -21.15
C SER A 404 -2.93 -4.74 -20.82
N THR A 405 -3.30 -3.96 -21.82
CA THR A 405 -3.40 -2.50 -21.78
C THR A 405 -4.88 -2.15 -21.64
N ILE A 406 -5.28 -1.58 -20.50
CA ILE A 406 -6.61 -1.00 -20.34
C ILE A 406 -6.49 0.51 -20.51
N SER A 407 -7.28 1.12 -21.39
CA SER A 407 -7.30 2.58 -21.52
C SER A 407 -8.71 3.16 -21.50
N PHE A 408 -8.83 4.33 -20.87
CA PHE A 408 -10.05 5.09 -20.70
C PHE A 408 -9.85 6.53 -21.19
N SER A 409 -10.92 7.16 -21.66
CA SER A 409 -10.94 8.56 -22.10
C SER A 409 -12.33 9.14 -21.90
N THR A 410 -12.41 10.38 -21.41
CA THR A 410 -13.67 11.15 -21.34
C THR A 410 -14.10 11.73 -22.69
N LEU A 411 -13.22 11.67 -23.70
CA LEU A 411 -13.46 12.11 -25.08
C LEU A 411 -13.55 10.92 -26.05
N ALA A 412 -14.39 11.03 -27.07
CA ALA A 412 -14.44 10.07 -28.16
C ALA A 412 -13.16 10.12 -29.02
N ARG A 413 -12.72 8.98 -29.55
CA ARG A 413 -11.47 8.84 -30.31
C ARG A 413 -11.60 7.75 -31.37
N THR A 414 -10.93 7.93 -32.51
CA THR A 414 -10.73 6.86 -33.50
C THR A 414 -9.38 6.21 -33.26
N VAL A 415 -9.34 4.89 -33.19
CA VAL A 415 -8.10 4.10 -33.12
C VAL A 415 -8.01 3.16 -34.32
N GLU A 416 -6.80 2.82 -34.75
CA GLU A 416 -6.59 1.85 -35.81
C GLU A 416 -6.15 0.50 -35.22
N PHE A 417 -6.81 -0.59 -35.63
CA PHE A 417 -6.40 -1.94 -35.29
C PHE A 417 -6.71 -2.91 -36.43
N GLY A 418 -5.76 -3.77 -36.79
CA GLY A 418 -5.97 -4.78 -37.84
C GLY A 418 -6.32 -4.20 -39.22
N GLY A 419 -5.91 -2.96 -39.52
CA GLY A 419 -6.31 -2.23 -40.74
C GLY A 419 -7.75 -1.71 -40.73
N LYS A 420 -8.44 -1.74 -39.59
CA LYS A 420 -9.78 -1.16 -39.38
C LYS A 420 -9.67 0.08 -38.49
N GLN A 421 -10.40 1.14 -38.85
CA GLN A 421 -10.62 2.28 -37.96
C GLN A 421 -11.81 1.98 -37.04
N LEU A 422 -11.58 2.05 -35.74
CA LEU A 422 -12.56 1.81 -34.69
C LEU A 422 -12.85 3.14 -33.99
N LEU A 423 -14.08 3.64 -34.16
CA LEU A 423 -14.59 4.71 -33.30
C LEU A 423 -14.87 4.14 -31.90
N ILE A 424 -14.27 4.75 -30.89
CA ILE A 424 -14.48 4.52 -29.47
C ILE A 424 -15.16 5.78 -28.90
N ASN A 425 -16.30 5.60 -28.26
CA ASN A 425 -17.09 6.71 -27.72
C ASN A 425 -16.46 7.29 -26.45
N ALA A 426 -16.90 8.49 -26.06
CA ALA A 426 -16.56 9.06 -24.77
C ALA A 426 -16.95 8.11 -23.62
N ASN A 427 -16.15 8.07 -22.56
CA ASN A 427 -16.31 7.22 -21.37
C ASN A 427 -16.28 5.70 -21.63
N SER A 428 -15.85 5.26 -22.81
CA SER A 428 -15.68 3.85 -23.15
C SER A 428 -14.31 3.31 -22.69
N ILE A 429 -14.25 2.01 -22.40
CA ILE A 429 -13.03 1.30 -21.99
C ILE A 429 -12.50 0.48 -23.18
N LYS A 430 -11.23 0.64 -23.50
CA LYS A 430 -10.52 -0.20 -24.47
C LYS A 430 -9.62 -1.18 -23.74
N LEU A 431 -9.68 -2.47 -24.12
CA LEU A 431 -8.74 -3.49 -23.70
C LEU A 431 -7.91 -3.93 -24.90
N GLU A 432 -6.60 -4.01 -24.75
CA GLU A 432 -5.69 -4.68 -25.67
C GLU A 432 -4.95 -5.78 -24.90
N VAL A 433 -4.68 -6.92 -25.54
CA VAL A 433 -3.94 -8.04 -24.95
C VAL A 433 -2.84 -8.45 -25.91
N ASN A 434 -1.58 -8.34 -25.50
CA ASN A 434 -0.41 -8.82 -26.24
C ASN A 434 0.14 -10.07 -25.56
N ILE A 435 0.18 -11.18 -26.27
CA ILE A 435 0.77 -12.45 -25.84
C ILE A 435 2.02 -12.70 -26.66
N SER A 436 3.17 -12.84 -26.01
CA SER A 436 4.44 -13.17 -26.67
C SER A 436 5.15 -14.34 -26.00
N LYS A 437 6.01 -15.01 -26.76
CA LYS A 437 6.74 -16.22 -26.33
C LYS A 437 5.82 -17.39 -25.93
N TRP A 438 4.68 -17.55 -26.60
CA TRP A 438 3.84 -18.74 -26.41
C TRP A 438 4.46 -19.94 -27.13
N GLU A 439 4.74 -21.02 -26.41
CA GLU A 439 5.25 -22.26 -27.00
C GLU A 439 4.10 -23.14 -27.51
N TYR A 440 4.15 -23.50 -28.78
CA TYR A 440 3.17 -24.38 -29.43
C TYR A 440 3.67 -25.82 -29.43
N SER A 441 2.83 -26.76 -29.00
CA SER A 441 3.17 -28.20 -28.92
C SER A 441 3.37 -28.87 -30.28
N SER A 442 2.89 -28.27 -31.36
CA SER A 442 3.05 -28.73 -32.75
C SER A 442 2.79 -27.57 -33.71
N ASN A 443 3.13 -27.72 -34.99
CA ASN A 443 2.77 -26.79 -36.07
C ASN A 443 1.26 -26.76 -36.41
N LEU A 444 0.47 -27.69 -35.87
CA LEU A 444 -1.00 -27.74 -36.02
C LEU A 444 -1.73 -27.10 -34.83
N SER A 445 -1.02 -26.72 -33.78
CA SER A 445 -1.59 -26.14 -32.56
C SER A 445 -2.00 -24.68 -32.79
N THR A 446 -3.16 -24.28 -32.27
CA THR A 446 -3.65 -22.89 -32.25
C THR A 446 -3.67 -22.36 -30.82
N LEU A 447 -3.57 -21.03 -30.66
CA LEU A 447 -3.71 -20.39 -29.36
C LEU A 447 -5.18 -19.96 -29.18
N ARG A 448 -5.75 -20.20 -28.00
CA ARG A 448 -7.11 -19.74 -27.66
C ARG A 448 -7.06 -18.90 -26.39
N VAL A 449 -7.31 -17.60 -26.53
CA VAL A 449 -7.42 -16.67 -25.39
C VAL A 449 -8.82 -16.81 -24.79
N VAL A 450 -8.92 -17.11 -23.49
CA VAL A 450 -10.19 -17.38 -22.82
C VAL A 450 -10.53 -16.27 -21.82
N PHE A 451 -11.51 -15.44 -22.19
CA PHE A 451 -12.12 -14.47 -21.31
C PHE A 451 -13.15 -15.15 -20.42
N LYS A 452 -13.16 -14.81 -19.13
CA LYS A 452 -14.16 -15.27 -18.15
C LYS A 452 -14.89 -14.04 -17.60
N THR A 453 -16.21 -14.04 -17.69
CA THR A 453 -17.07 -12.97 -17.16
C THR A 453 -18.29 -13.54 -16.43
N LEU A 454 -19.00 -12.67 -15.72
CA LEU A 454 -20.32 -12.93 -15.13
C LEU A 454 -21.37 -12.24 -15.99
N ILE A 455 -22.50 -12.91 -16.21
CA ILE A 455 -23.69 -12.35 -16.86
C ILE A 455 -24.91 -12.58 -15.97
N ASN A 456 -25.95 -11.78 -16.19
CA ASN A 456 -27.29 -12.10 -15.71
C ASN A 456 -27.97 -13.04 -16.73
N ASN A 457 -28.72 -14.02 -16.24
CA ASN A 457 -29.42 -15.02 -17.06
C ASN A 457 -30.56 -14.36 -17.85
N ASN A 458 -31.34 -13.53 -17.14
CA ASN A 458 -32.37 -12.66 -17.71
C ASN A 458 -31.93 -11.21 -17.45
N GLN A 459 -32.14 -10.34 -18.43
CA GLN A 459 -31.88 -8.91 -18.31
C GLN A 459 -32.83 -8.13 -19.21
N SER A 460 -33.42 -7.08 -18.66
CA SER A 460 -34.22 -6.10 -19.37
C SER A 460 -33.70 -4.70 -19.08
N ILE A 461 -34.02 -3.76 -19.97
CA ILE A 461 -33.88 -2.33 -19.69
C ILE A 461 -35.21 -1.64 -19.93
N GLN A 462 -35.60 -0.77 -19.00
CA GLN A 462 -36.79 0.05 -19.14
C GLN A 462 -36.49 1.17 -20.12
N TYR A 463 -37.10 1.13 -21.31
CA TYR A 463 -36.95 2.15 -22.34
C TYR A 463 -38.32 2.52 -22.87
N ASP A 464 -38.66 3.81 -22.84
CA ASP A 464 -39.99 4.32 -23.21
C ASP A 464 -41.11 3.69 -22.36
N CYS A 465 -40.83 3.56 -21.04
CA CYS A 465 -41.67 2.92 -20.02
C CYS A 465 -42.11 1.47 -20.32
N ILE A 466 -41.43 0.79 -21.25
CA ILE A 466 -41.62 -0.64 -21.55
C ILE A 466 -40.32 -1.37 -21.22
N ASP A 467 -40.42 -2.47 -20.48
CA ASP A 467 -39.29 -3.37 -20.27
C ASP A 467 -38.97 -4.10 -21.58
N LYS A 468 -37.75 -3.87 -22.10
CA LYS A 468 -37.24 -4.57 -23.27
C LYS A 468 -36.21 -5.59 -22.83
N ASP A 469 -36.49 -6.86 -23.11
CA ASP A 469 -35.52 -7.95 -22.93
C ASP A 469 -34.29 -7.71 -23.81
N ILE A 470 -33.11 -7.86 -23.21
CA ILE A 470 -31.83 -7.61 -23.86
C ILE A 470 -31.08 -8.94 -24.04
N SER A 471 -30.80 -9.31 -25.29
CA SER A 471 -30.00 -10.49 -25.61
C SER A 471 -28.55 -10.31 -25.16
N THR A 472 -28.08 -11.18 -24.27
CA THR A 472 -26.70 -11.16 -23.73
C THR A 472 -25.63 -11.34 -24.82
N PHE A 473 -25.96 -12.02 -25.92
CA PHE A 473 -25.02 -12.34 -26.99
C PHE A 473 -25.62 -11.99 -28.36
N SER A 474 -24.82 -11.35 -29.21
CA SER A 474 -25.15 -11.17 -30.64
C SER A 474 -24.06 -11.78 -31.51
N TYR A 475 -24.48 -12.52 -32.54
CA TYR A 475 -23.59 -13.26 -33.44
C TYR A 475 -23.68 -12.72 -34.87
N ASP A 476 -22.61 -12.90 -35.64
CA ASP A 476 -22.59 -12.59 -37.07
C ASP A 476 -23.17 -13.75 -37.92
N SER A 477 -23.21 -13.56 -39.24
CA SER A 477 -23.62 -14.57 -40.21
C SER A 477 -22.76 -15.85 -40.23
N LEU A 478 -21.54 -15.81 -39.67
CA LEU A 478 -20.60 -16.93 -39.55
C LEU A 478 -20.59 -17.55 -38.14
N SER A 479 -21.53 -17.17 -37.27
CA SER A 479 -21.64 -17.62 -35.87
C SER A 479 -20.47 -17.19 -34.96
N SER A 480 -19.72 -16.16 -35.34
CA SER A 480 -18.77 -15.47 -34.47
C SER A 480 -19.53 -14.50 -33.56
N LEU A 481 -19.17 -14.47 -32.27
CA LEU A 481 -19.77 -13.58 -31.29
C LEU A 481 -19.26 -12.15 -31.49
N GLN A 482 -20.13 -11.23 -31.92
CA GLN A 482 -19.78 -9.81 -32.13
C GLN A 482 -20.04 -8.93 -30.92
N TYR A 483 -21.09 -9.20 -30.14
CA TYR A 483 -21.42 -8.37 -28.98
C TYR A 483 -21.76 -9.21 -27.74
N LEU A 484 -21.26 -8.76 -26.60
CA LEU A 484 -21.66 -9.16 -25.26
C LEU A 484 -22.38 -7.97 -24.61
N THR A 485 -23.65 -8.15 -24.25
CA THR A 485 -24.44 -7.12 -23.57
C THR A 485 -24.69 -7.52 -22.12
N VAL A 486 -24.43 -6.63 -21.17
CA VAL A 486 -24.72 -6.85 -19.74
C VAL A 486 -25.35 -5.59 -19.14
N VAL A 487 -26.57 -5.71 -18.64
CA VAL A 487 -27.24 -4.67 -17.84
C VAL A 487 -26.89 -4.88 -16.37
N LYS A 488 -26.37 -3.83 -15.71
CA LYS A 488 -26.07 -3.81 -14.28
C LYS A 488 -26.36 -2.43 -13.71
N ASP A 489 -27.01 -2.38 -12.55
CA ASP A 489 -27.34 -1.14 -11.82
C ASP A 489 -28.08 -0.11 -12.68
N GLY A 490 -28.96 -0.57 -13.59
CA GLY A 490 -29.70 0.26 -14.55
C GLY A 490 -28.90 0.70 -15.79
N ILE A 491 -27.61 0.36 -15.88
CA ILE A 491 -26.70 0.75 -16.97
C ILE A 491 -26.44 -0.45 -17.89
N GLN A 492 -26.57 -0.25 -19.19
CA GLN A 492 -26.17 -1.24 -20.21
C GLN A 492 -24.67 -1.11 -20.55
N PHE A 493 -23.96 -2.24 -20.51
CA PHE A 493 -22.57 -2.36 -20.95
C PHE A 493 -22.50 -3.23 -22.20
N ASN A 494 -21.91 -2.70 -23.28
CA ASN A 494 -21.79 -3.38 -24.57
C ASN A 494 -20.31 -3.67 -24.87
N GLY A 495 -19.88 -4.92 -24.69
CA GLY A 495 -18.62 -5.40 -25.24
C GLY A 495 -18.74 -5.69 -26.72
N ARG A 496 -17.88 -5.11 -27.55
CA ARG A 496 -17.73 -5.39 -28.98
C ARG A 496 -16.48 -6.24 -29.21
N PHE A 497 -16.66 -7.39 -29.84
CA PHE A 497 -15.56 -8.18 -30.37
C PHE A 497 -15.38 -7.87 -31.85
N ILE A 498 -14.13 -7.99 -32.31
CA ILE A 498 -13.77 -7.86 -33.72
C ILE A 498 -13.14 -9.17 -34.18
N ASP A 499 -13.56 -9.66 -35.35
CA ASP A 499 -13.08 -10.94 -35.89
C ASP A 499 -11.68 -10.86 -36.51
N VAL A 500 -10.85 -9.95 -36.01
CA VAL A 500 -9.51 -9.64 -36.49
C VAL A 500 -8.57 -9.53 -35.29
N ALA A 501 -7.41 -10.15 -35.42
CA ALA A 501 -6.30 -9.99 -34.49
C ALA A 501 -4.99 -9.73 -35.27
N LEU A 502 -3.90 -9.37 -34.58
CA LEU A 502 -2.58 -9.28 -35.18
C LEU A 502 -1.75 -10.51 -34.80
N SER A 503 -1.23 -11.18 -35.83
CA SER A 503 -0.32 -12.33 -35.73
C SER A 503 1.02 -11.89 -36.32
N ASP A 504 2.03 -11.69 -35.49
CA ASP A 504 3.36 -11.18 -35.89
C ASP A 504 3.25 -9.88 -36.74
N GLY A 505 2.42 -8.95 -36.25
CA GLY A 505 2.11 -7.67 -36.90
C GLY A 505 1.16 -7.75 -38.11
N ARG A 506 0.71 -8.94 -38.52
CA ARG A 506 -0.18 -9.12 -39.68
C ARG A 506 -1.65 -9.29 -39.25
N PRO A 507 -2.60 -8.53 -39.82
CA PRO A 507 -4.02 -8.77 -39.61
C PRO A 507 -4.42 -10.20 -40.03
N THR A 508 -5.05 -10.93 -39.14
CA THR A 508 -5.54 -12.30 -39.35
C THR A 508 -6.97 -12.46 -38.86
N TYR A 509 -7.72 -13.37 -39.47
CA TYR A 509 -9.08 -13.69 -39.03
C TYR A 509 -9.03 -14.43 -37.69
N SER A 510 -9.78 -13.94 -36.71
CA SER A 510 -9.75 -14.42 -35.33
C SER A 510 -11.18 -14.50 -34.78
N PRO A 511 -11.88 -15.64 -34.93
CA PRO A 511 -13.27 -15.76 -34.54
C PRO A 511 -13.43 -15.79 -33.02
N THR A 512 -14.50 -15.16 -32.54
CA THR A 512 -14.89 -15.14 -31.13
C THR A 512 -15.99 -16.17 -30.90
N GLN A 513 -15.82 -17.05 -29.92
CA GLN A 513 -16.67 -18.21 -29.68
C GLN A 513 -17.16 -18.24 -28.23
N LEU A 514 -18.44 -18.53 -28.01
CA LEU A 514 -18.94 -18.89 -26.68
C LEU A 514 -18.46 -20.32 -26.36
N ILE A 515 -17.54 -20.46 -25.40
CA ILE A 515 -17.03 -21.78 -24.96
C ILE A 515 -18.02 -22.47 -24.03
N SER A 516 -18.57 -21.73 -23.08
CA SER A 516 -19.52 -22.26 -22.09
C SER A 516 -20.28 -21.13 -21.40
N SER A 517 -21.55 -21.37 -21.10
CA SER A 517 -22.28 -20.67 -20.03
C SER A 517 -22.57 -21.68 -18.92
N THR A 518 -22.35 -21.32 -17.67
CA THR A 518 -22.57 -22.20 -16.51
C THR A 518 -23.31 -21.42 -15.43
N PRO A 519 -24.57 -21.75 -15.10
CA PRO A 519 -25.32 -21.06 -14.08
C PRO A 519 -24.66 -21.20 -12.71
N ILE A 520 -24.64 -20.11 -11.95
CA ILE A 520 -24.29 -20.08 -10.53
C ILE A 520 -25.56 -20.29 -9.69
N ASN A 521 -26.63 -19.61 -10.11
CA ASN A 521 -27.96 -19.61 -9.53
C ASN A 521 -28.97 -19.22 -10.64
N ASP A 522 -30.24 -19.03 -10.27
CA ASP A 522 -31.31 -18.69 -11.22
C ASP A 522 -31.11 -17.31 -11.89
N GLU A 523 -30.32 -16.41 -11.27
CA GLU A 523 -30.11 -15.04 -11.73
C GLU A 523 -28.84 -14.85 -12.57
N GLN A 524 -27.78 -15.63 -12.34
CA GLN A 524 -26.42 -15.37 -12.87
C GLN A 524 -25.74 -16.61 -13.45
N SER A 525 -24.91 -16.39 -14.48
CA SER A 525 -24.05 -17.40 -15.11
C SER A 525 -22.59 -16.94 -15.24
N ILE A 526 -21.66 -17.89 -15.08
CA ILE A 526 -20.27 -17.76 -15.51
C ILE A 526 -20.19 -18.06 -16.99
N VAL A 527 -19.67 -17.10 -17.76
CA VAL A 527 -19.46 -17.23 -19.20
C VAL A 527 -17.98 -17.30 -19.51
N LYS A 528 -17.61 -18.19 -20.43
CA LYS A 528 -16.27 -18.28 -21.03
C LYS A 528 -16.37 -17.97 -22.53
N ILE A 529 -15.62 -16.98 -22.99
CA ILE A 529 -15.53 -16.55 -24.40
C ILE A 529 -14.11 -16.86 -24.87
N GLY A 530 -13.98 -17.58 -25.97
CA GLY A 530 -12.70 -17.97 -26.57
C GLY A 530 -12.44 -17.21 -27.86
N ILE A 531 -11.25 -16.63 -28.01
CA ILE A 531 -10.81 -16.03 -29.26
C ILE A 531 -9.60 -16.79 -29.78
N VAL A 532 -9.66 -17.20 -31.04
CA VAL A 532 -8.71 -18.16 -31.63
C VAL A 532 -7.67 -17.47 -32.51
N PHE A 533 -6.41 -17.77 -32.27
CA PHE A 533 -5.25 -17.30 -33.01
C PHE A 533 -4.60 -18.43 -33.82
N PRO A 534 -4.06 -18.14 -35.01
CA PRO A 534 -3.04 -18.98 -35.64
C PRO A 534 -1.74 -18.98 -34.80
N GLN A 535 -0.65 -19.54 -35.34
CA GLN A 535 0.64 -19.45 -34.67
C GLN A 535 1.24 -18.06 -34.82
N CYS A 536 1.68 -17.48 -33.71
CA CYS A 536 2.38 -16.19 -33.64
C CYS A 536 3.43 -16.22 -32.53
N GLN A 537 4.53 -15.51 -32.74
CA GLN A 537 5.50 -15.17 -31.68
C GLN A 537 5.04 -13.95 -30.88
N GLU A 538 4.28 -13.07 -31.52
CA GLU A 538 3.56 -11.94 -30.93
C GLU A 538 2.09 -11.94 -31.43
N CYS A 539 1.17 -12.20 -30.51
CA CYS A 539 -0.26 -12.32 -30.75
C CYS A 539 -0.98 -11.15 -30.06
N ILE A 540 -1.48 -10.17 -30.82
CA ILE A 540 -2.17 -9.00 -30.26
C ILE A 540 -3.66 -9.07 -30.55
N LEU A 541 -4.47 -8.89 -29.51
CA LEU A 541 -5.92 -8.85 -29.52
C LEU A 541 -6.40 -7.48 -29.03
N ASP A 542 -7.51 -6.98 -29.58
CA ASP A 542 -8.13 -5.72 -29.17
C ASP A 542 -9.66 -5.87 -29.02
N PRO A 543 -10.15 -6.49 -27.93
CA PRO A 543 -11.59 -6.56 -27.64
C PRO A 543 -12.07 -5.23 -27.07
N ASP A 544 -12.99 -4.59 -27.78
CA ASP A 544 -13.45 -3.23 -27.52
C ASP A 544 -14.65 -3.22 -26.55
N PHE A 545 -14.39 -2.98 -25.26
CA PHE A 545 -15.43 -2.91 -24.22
C PHE A 545 -16.07 -1.52 -24.11
N SER A 546 -16.67 -1.06 -25.21
CA SER A 546 -17.35 0.24 -25.31
C SER A 546 -18.69 0.29 -24.55
N ALA A 547 -18.63 0.64 -23.26
CA ALA A 547 -19.80 0.94 -22.43
C ALA A 547 -20.69 2.02 -23.07
N LEU A 548 -21.86 1.61 -23.55
CA LEU A 548 -22.90 2.49 -24.08
C LEU A 548 -23.95 2.69 -22.99
N ILE A 549 -23.75 3.72 -22.16
CA ILE A 549 -24.72 4.13 -21.15
C ILE A 549 -26.01 4.54 -21.88
N VAL A 550 -27.04 3.70 -21.78
CA VAL A 550 -28.39 4.08 -22.15
C VAL A 550 -28.90 4.99 -21.04
N ASP A 551 -29.22 6.23 -21.40
CA ASP A 551 -29.77 7.19 -20.46
C ASP A 551 -31.19 6.78 -20.05
N THR A 552 -31.36 6.47 -18.77
CA THR A 552 -32.65 6.07 -18.18
C THR A 552 -33.38 7.24 -17.51
N THR A 553 -32.94 8.50 -17.67
CA THR A 553 -33.65 9.68 -17.11
C THR A 553 -34.99 10.01 -17.77
N ASN A 554 -35.55 9.11 -18.58
CA ASN A 554 -36.98 9.14 -18.87
C ASN A 554 -37.71 8.81 -17.58
N ASN A 555 -38.13 9.83 -16.84
CA ASN A 555 -38.98 9.73 -15.65
C ASN A 555 -40.31 9.06 -16.03
N CYS A 556 -40.31 7.73 -16.03
CA CYS A 556 -41.50 6.90 -15.84
C CYS A 556 -41.92 6.99 -14.36
N GLU A 557 -42.02 8.21 -13.82
CA GLU A 557 -43.01 8.45 -12.78
C GLU A 557 -44.33 8.03 -13.39
N SER A 558 -45.00 7.09 -12.75
CA SER A 558 -46.37 6.80 -13.06
C SER A 558 -47.17 8.09 -12.90
N GLU A 559 -47.54 8.70 -14.04
CA GLU A 559 -48.79 9.43 -14.08
C GLU A 559 -49.86 8.44 -13.66
N ASP A 560 -50.21 8.48 -12.37
CA ASP A 560 -51.32 7.76 -11.77
C ASP A 560 -52.64 8.40 -12.26
N SER A 561 -52.82 8.36 -13.58
CA SER A 561 -53.95 8.93 -14.30
C SER A 561 -55.23 8.13 -14.05
N ASP A 562 -55.11 6.90 -13.54
CA ASP A 562 -56.25 6.06 -13.16
C ASP A 562 -56.84 6.42 -11.79
N SER A 563 -56.19 7.28 -10.98
CA SER A 563 -56.79 7.85 -9.75
C SER A 563 -57.35 9.26 -9.95
N LYS A 564 -56.76 10.07 -10.84
CA LYS A 564 -57.25 11.42 -11.18
C LYS A 564 -58.71 11.41 -11.66
N TRP A 565 -59.12 10.47 -12.54
CA TRP A 565 -60.51 10.39 -12.98
C TRP A 565 -61.45 9.97 -11.84
N LYS A 566 -61.03 9.06 -10.94
CA LYS A 566 -61.84 8.65 -9.79
C LYS A 566 -62.07 9.81 -8.82
N MET A 567 -61.07 10.67 -8.60
CA MET A 567 -61.21 11.91 -7.83
C MET A 567 -62.13 12.93 -8.51
N ILE A 568 -61.94 13.17 -9.82
CA ILE A 568 -62.79 14.09 -10.59
C ILE A 568 -64.24 13.59 -10.63
N THR A 569 -64.47 12.30 -10.90
CA THR A 569 -65.80 11.69 -10.88
C THR A 569 -66.41 11.73 -9.48
N GLY A 570 -65.64 11.49 -8.42
CA GLY A 570 -66.10 11.65 -7.03
C GLY A 570 -66.59 13.07 -6.72
N ILE A 571 -65.83 14.09 -7.14
CA ILE A 571 -66.21 15.51 -6.98
C ILE A 571 -67.44 15.85 -7.84
N VAL A 572 -67.48 15.44 -9.11
CA VAL A 572 -68.60 15.73 -10.01
C VAL A 572 -69.89 15.04 -9.54
N VAL A 573 -69.83 13.76 -9.15
CA VAL A 573 -70.99 13.03 -8.62
C VAL A 573 -71.43 13.62 -7.27
N GLY A 574 -70.49 14.04 -6.41
CA GLY A 574 -70.79 14.73 -5.15
C GLY A 574 -71.51 16.07 -5.37
N VAL A 575 -71.00 16.91 -6.28
CA VAL A 575 -71.61 18.21 -6.61
C VAL A 575 -72.97 18.05 -7.28
N VAL A 576 -73.11 17.15 -8.26
CA VAL A 576 -74.40 16.88 -8.92
C VAL A 576 -75.41 16.31 -7.93
N GLY A 577 -75.00 15.37 -7.07
CA GLY A 577 -75.85 14.84 -6.00
C GLY A 577 -76.31 15.92 -5.01
N ALA A 578 -75.41 16.79 -4.59
CA ALA A 578 -75.73 17.92 -3.70
C ALA A 578 -76.70 18.93 -4.37
N VAL A 579 -76.52 19.24 -5.66
CA VAL A 579 -77.44 20.13 -6.41
C VAL A 579 -78.82 19.50 -6.55
N VAL A 580 -78.91 18.21 -6.87
CA VAL A 580 -80.20 17.49 -6.96
C VAL A 580 -80.91 17.46 -5.60
N LEU A 581 -80.20 17.13 -4.51
CA LEU A 581 -80.75 17.16 -3.15
C LEU A 581 -81.19 18.58 -2.74
N SER A 582 -80.46 19.62 -3.14
CA SER A 582 -80.82 21.02 -2.92
C SER A 582 -82.10 21.40 -3.67
N ILE A 583 -82.26 20.98 -4.92
CA ILE A 583 -83.49 21.23 -5.70
C ILE A 583 -84.67 20.50 -5.07
N PHE A 584 -84.52 19.23 -4.68
CA PHE A 584 -85.57 18.47 -4.01
C PHE A 584 -85.98 19.06 -2.66
N THR A 585 -85.03 19.51 -1.83
CA THR A 585 -85.35 20.18 -0.56
C THR A 585 -86.01 21.54 -0.77
N ILE A 586 -85.55 22.36 -1.72
CA ILE A 586 -86.20 23.64 -2.06
C ILE A 586 -87.63 23.41 -2.59
N TYR A 587 -87.84 22.40 -3.44
CA TYR A 587 -89.16 22.06 -3.97
C TYR A 587 -90.08 21.48 -2.89
N GLY A 588 -89.55 20.64 -1.99
CA GLY A 588 -90.23 20.13 -0.81
C GLY A 588 -90.68 21.26 0.12
N ILE A 589 -89.79 22.21 0.44
CA ILE A 589 -90.10 23.38 1.27
C ILE A 589 -91.14 24.28 0.59
N LYS A 590 -91.05 24.51 -0.74
CA LYS A 590 -92.09 25.25 -1.49
C LYS A 590 -93.44 24.53 -1.44
N ARG A 591 -93.48 23.21 -1.62
CA ARG A 591 -94.71 22.40 -1.57
C ARG A 591 -95.31 22.38 -0.16
N PHE A 592 -94.49 22.25 0.89
CA PHE A 592 -94.93 22.27 2.28
C PHE A 592 -95.44 23.65 2.72
N LYS A 593 -94.75 24.74 2.35
CA LYS A 593 -95.25 26.11 2.56
C LYS A 593 -96.59 26.35 1.84
N ARG A 594 -96.78 25.84 0.62
CA ARG A 594 -98.08 25.88 -0.08
C ARG A 594 -99.16 25.11 0.70
N HIS A 595 -98.83 23.97 1.29
CA HIS A 595 -99.76 23.16 2.07
C HIS A 595 -100.17 23.82 3.40
N MET A 596 -99.24 24.45 4.12
CA MET A 596 -99.57 25.24 5.32
C MET A 596 -100.40 26.49 5.02
N ILE A 597 -100.10 27.21 3.94
CA ILE A 597 -100.84 28.43 3.57
C ILE A 597 -102.28 28.12 3.13
N LEU A 598 -102.54 26.93 2.59
CA LEU A 598 -103.90 26.48 2.25
C LEU A 598 -104.70 26.04 3.49
N ASN A 599 -104.08 25.44 4.50
CA ASN A 599 -104.75 25.04 5.74
C ASN A 599 -105.03 26.22 6.70
N HIS A 600 -104.45 27.40 6.49
CA HIS A 600 -104.70 28.58 7.33
C HIS A 600 -105.82 29.52 6.80
N LYS A 601 -106.45 29.20 5.67
CA LYS A 601 -107.55 29.99 5.08
C LYS A 601 -108.97 29.46 5.34
N SER A 602 -109.13 28.33 6.03
CA SER A 602 -110.44 27.71 6.31
C SER A 602 -111.20 28.28 7.52
N ILE A 603 -110.63 29.24 8.27
CA ILE A 603 -111.25 29.81 9.49
C ILE A 603 -111.73 31.27 9.30
N ALA A 604 -111.48 31.89 8.14
CA ALA A 604 -111.72 33.32 7.92
C ALA A 604 -112.66 33.65 6.74
N MET A 605 -113.80 32.95 6.60
CA MET A 605 -115.01 33.50 5.95
C MET A 605 -116.31 32.70 6.23
N SER A 606 -116.55 32.37 7.51
CA SER A 606 -117.91 32.09 8.00
C SER A 606 -118.35 33.24 8.91
N LYS A 607 -118.59 34.41 8.31
CA LYS A 607 -119.30 35.54 8.92
C LYS A 607 -119.55 36.65 7.90
N ILE A 608 -120.83 37.07 7.81
CA ILE A 608 -121.30 38.38 7.32
C ILE A 608 -121.09 38.58 5.79
N SER A 609 -122.09 38.49 4.92
CA SER A 609 -123.55 38.52 5.12
C SER A 609 -124.08 39.75 5.89
N ALA A 610 -123.82 40.95 5.37
CA ALA A 610 -124.70 42.12 5.55
C ALA A 610 -124.32 43.26 4.58
N ASN A 611 -125.35 43.93 4.05
CA ASN A 611 -125.38 45.31 3.52
C ASN A 611 -124.30 45.69 2.46
N LYS A 612 -124.62 45.87 1.17
CA LYS A 612 -125.76 46.55 0.50
C LYS A 612 -125.83 48.05 0.82
N THR A 613 -125.79 48.89 -0.22
CA THR A 613 -125.91 50.37 -0.18
C THR A 613 -124.67 51.05 0.42
N THR A 614 -123.92 51.93 -0.25
CA THR A 614 -124.32 53.28 -0.70
C THR A 614 -123.27 53.78 -1.71
N ASN A 615 -123.59 54.01 -2.99
CA ASN A 615 -124.08 55.27 -3.58
C ASN A 615 -123.05 56.44 -3.61
N LYS A 616 -122.86 57.03 -4.81
CA LYS A 616 -122.57 58.47 -5.08
C LYS A 616 -121.10 59.01 -5.12
N GLN A 617 -120.51 59.01 -6.31
CA GLN A 617 -120.01 60.24 -6.99
C GLN A 617 -120.44 60.12 -8.48
N ILE A 618 -121.32 60.98 -9.01
CA ILE A 618 -121.08 62.37 -9.45
C ILE A 618 -119.99 62.47 -10.55
N ASN A 619 -120.36 61.95 -11.73
CA ASN A 619 -120.58 62.72 -12.96
C ASN A 619 -119.85 64.08 -13.17
N LYS A 620 -119.33 64.23 -14.41
CA LYS A 620 -119.06 65.43 -15.25
C LYS A 620 -117.66 66.08 -15.15
N GLN A 621 -117.08 66.69 -16.20
CA GLN A 621 -117.36 66.82 -17.67
C GLN A 621 -115.98 67.01 -18.39
N ILE A 622 -115.76 67.29 -19.69
CA ILE A 622 -116.56 67.80 -20.83
C ILE A 622 -115.99 67.33 -22.20
N ASN A 623 -116.56 67.81 -23.32
CA ASN A 623 -116.21 67.58 -24.75
C ASN A 623 -116.61 66.20 -25.34
N LYS A 624 -117.46 66.14 -26.37
CA LYS A 624 -118.15 67.20 -27.15
C LYS A 624 -119.49 66.69 -27.67
#